data_AF-A0A2V6P0N0-F1
#
_entry.id   AF-A0A2V6P0N0-F1
#
_cell.length_a   1.000
_cell.length_b   1.000
_cell.length_c   1.000
_cell.angle_alpha   90.00
_cell.angle_beta   90.00
_cell.angle_gamma   90.00
#
_symmetry.space_group_name_H-M   'P 1'
#
loop_
_entity.id
_entity.type
_entity.pdbx_description
1 polymer ?
#
loop_
_entity_poly.entity_id
_entity_poly.type
_entity_poly.pdbx_seq_one_letter_code
_entity_poly.pdbx_strand_id
1 'polypeptide(L)' 'VLDIGTGEPVQFKLSQNVVYADPDGTVLEAPGLSKNLRIRVYYIEVGGDNVVDKVTLLENY' A
#
# COMPACT_ATOMS: atom_id res chain seq x y z
N VAL A 1 3.27 16.42 8.16
CA VAL A 1 1.91 16.33 7.58
C VAL A 1 2.08 15.92 6.13
N LEU A 2 1.41 14.86 5.69
CA LEU A 2 1.49 14.40 4.29
C LEU A 2 0.63 15.34 3.43
N ASP A 3 1.27 16.13 2.58
CA ASP A 3 0.61 16.95 1.57
C ASP A 3 0.31 16.07 0.34
N ILE A 4 -0.97 15.90 0.02
CA ILE A 4 -1.46 15.03 -1.06
C ILE A 4 -1.60 15.76 -2.41
N GLY A 5 -1.20 17.04 -2.49
CA GLY A 5 -1.14 17.77 -3.76
C GLY A 5 -2.46 17.90 -4.52
N THR A 6 -2.36 18.15 -5.83
CA THR A 6 -3.45 18.57 -6.75
C THR A 6 -4.46 17.47 -7.13
N GLY A 7 -4.38 16.29 -6.51
CA GLY A 7 -5.21 15.13 -6.87
C GLY A 7 -4.68 14.31 -8.05
N GLU A 8 -3.46 14.57 -8.53
CA GLU A 8 -2.80 13.69 -9.49
C GLU A 8 -2.48 12.33 -8.86
N PRO A 9 -2.55 11.22 -9.63
CA PRO A 9 -2.22 9.89 -9.10
C PRO A 9 -0.77 9.84 -8.63
N VAL A 10 -0.57 9.62 -7.32
CA VAL A 10 0.76 9.36 -6.78
C VAL A 10 1.22 8.00 -7.26
N GLN A 11 2.34 7.96 -7.98
CA GLN A 11 2.97 6.72 -8.41
C GLN A 11 3.85 6.17 -7.29
N PHE A 12 3.73 4.86 -7.06
CA PHE A 12 4.53 4.13 -6.10
C PHE A 12 5.26 3.00 -6.80
N LYS A 13 6.51 2.75 -6.38
CA LYS A 13 7.26 1.54 -6.76
C LYS A 13 7.04 0.49 -5.67
N LEU A 14 6.74 -0.75 -6.07
CA LEU A 14 6.68 -1.86 -5.14
C LEU A 14 8.11 -2.30 -4.80
N SER A 15 8.40 -2.51 -3.51
CA SER A 15 9.65 -3.16 -3.11
C SER A 15 9.70 -4.62 -3.61
N GLN A 16 10.86 -5.26 -3.54
CA GLN A 16 10.98 -6.67 -3.89
C GLN A 16 10.17 -7.59 -2.95
N ASN A 17 9.92 -7.18 -1.71
CA ASN A 17 9.32 -8.01 -0.66
C ASN A 17 8.13 -7.31 0.01
N VAL A 18 7.13 -6.91 -0.78
CA VAL A 18 5.93 -6.26 -0.21
C VAL A 18 5.14 -7.25 0.63
N VAL A 19 4.84 -6.86 1.88
CA VAL A 19 3.97 -7.61 2.78
C VAL A 19 2.53 -7.10 2.63
N TYR A 20 1.61 -8.03 2.36
CA TYR A 20 0.18 -7.79 2.38
C TYR A 20 -0.40 -8.29 3.69
N ALA A 21 -1.25 -7.49 4.32
CA ALA A 21 -1.91 -7.88 5.56
C ALA A 21 -3.39 -7.51 5.58
N ASP A 22 -4.16 -8.27 6.35
CA ASP A 22 -5.54 -7.93 6.68
C ASP A 22 -5.61 -6.71 7.64
N PRO A 23 -6.82 -6.20 7.97
CA PRO A 23 -6.98 -5.08 8.87
C PRO A 23 -6.38 -5.30 10.27
N ASP A 24 -6.33 -6.54 10.74
CA ASP A 24 -5.78 -6.94 12.04
C ASP A 24 -4.25 -7.10 12.01
N GLY A 25 -3.64 -7.06 10.83
CA GLY A 25 -2.21 -7.18 10.63
C GLY A 25 -1.71 -8.59 10.33
N THR A 26 -2.60 -9.57 10.14
CA THR A 26 -2.25 -10.92 9.72
C THR A 26 -1.75 -10.91 8.29
N VAL A 27 -0.60 -11.53 8.03
CA VAL A 27 -0.04 -11.63 6.67
C VAL A 27 -0.95 -12.47 5.79
N LEU A 28 -1.24 -11.95 4.60
CA LEU A 28 -2.05 -12.63 3.59
C LEU A 28 -1.15 -13.31 2.56
N GLU A 29 -1.42 -14.58 2.29
CA GLU A 29 -0.90 -15.28 1.11
C GLU A 29 -1.50 -14.64 -0.16
N ALA A 30 -0.69 -14.46 -1.21
CA ALA A 30 -1.03 -13.73 -2.43
C ALA A 30 -2.39 -14.07 -3.10
N PRO A 31 -2.94 -15.30 -3.03
CA PRO A 31 -4.25 -15.63 -3.61
C PRO A 31 -5.44 -14.87 -3.00
N GLY A 32 -5.27 -14.19 -1.86
CA GLY A 32 -6.35 -13.44 -1.18
C GLY A 32 -6.64 -12.04 -1.76
N LEU A 33 -5.82 -11.55 -2.70
CA LEU A 33 -5.95 -10.20 -3.24
C LEU A 33 -6.86 -10.20 -4.49
N SER A 34 -8.03 -9.57 -4.37
CA SER A 34 -8.93 -9.31 -5.49
C SER A 34 -8.83 -7.86 -5.98
N LYS A 35 -9.30 -7.60 -7.21
CA LYS A 35 -9.37 -6.24 -7.76
C LYS A 35 -10.45 -5.44 -7.04
N ASN A 36 -10.33 -4.10 -7.04
CA ASN A 36 -11.28 -3.16 -6.43
C ASN A 36 -11.35 -3.20 -4.89
N LEU A 37 -10.27 -3.64 -4.23
CA LEU A 37 -10.15 -3.56 -2.78
C LEU A 37 -9.63 -2.19 -2.36
N ARG A 38 -10.20 -1.67 -1.26
CA ARG A 38 -9.70 -0.46 -0.61
C ARG A 38 -8.47 -0.84 0.23
N ILE A 39 -7.37 -0.11 0.05
CA ILE A 39 -6.09 -0.40 0.72
C ILE A 39 -5.53 0.84 1.41
N ARG A 40 -4.62 0.61 2.36
CA ARG A 40 -3.70 1.61 2.91
C ARG A 40 -2.27 1.19 2.59
N VAL A 41 -1.49 2.14 2.10
CA VAL A 41 -0.09 1.94 1.66
C VAL A 41 0.84 2.62 2.67
N TYR A 42 1.86 1.88 3.10
CA TYR A 42 2.97 2.38 3.91
C TYR A 42 4.22 2.36 3.03
N TYR A 43 4.85 3.52 2.88
CA TYR A 43 5.99 3.69 1.98
C TYR A 43 7.09 4.52 2.65
N ILE A 44 8.29 4.40 2.09
CA ILE A 44 9.47 5.19 2.45
C ILE A 44 10.01 5.90 1.21
N GLU A 45 10.72 7.00 1.39
CA GLU A 45 11.41 7.68 0.30
C GLU A 45 12.84 7.16 0.14
N VAL A 46 13.18 6.68 -1.06
CA VAL A 46 14.53 6.18 -1.39
C VAL A 46 14.99 6.82 -2.69
N GLY A 47 16.01 7.67 -2.63
CA GLY A 47 16.55 8.33 -3.83
C GLY A 47 15.53 9.20 -4.58
N GLY A 48 14.55 9.76 -3.87
CA GLY A 48 13.46 10.57 -4.45
C GLY A 48 12.25 9.76 -4.94
N ASP A 49 12.29 8.42 -4.84
CA ASP A 49 11.15 7.56 -5.16
C ASP A 49 10.38 7.16 -3.90
N ASN A 50 9.04 7.13 -3.99
CA ASN A 50 8.18 6.52 -2.97
C ASN A 50 8.13 5.00 -3.15
N VAL A 51 8.75 4.26 -2.22
CA VAL A 51 8.88 2.80 -2.25
C VAL A 51 7.97 2.16 -1.19
N VAL A 52 7.05 1.29 -1.63
CA VAL A 52 6.09 0.61 -0.75
C VAL A 52 6.76 -0.52 0.01
N ASP A 53 6.60 -0.50 1.33
CA ASP A 53 7.09 -1.55 2.25
C ASP A 53 5.95 -2.47 2.71
N LYS A 54 4.76 -1.90 2.98
CA LYS A 54 3.60 -2.64 3.48
C LYS A 54 2.29 -2.14 2.87
N VAL A 55 1.39 -3.08 2.58
CA VAL A 55 0.02 -2.81 2.17
C VAL A 55 -0.95 -3.49 3.13
N THR A 56 -1.93 -2.76 3.65
CA THR A 56 -3.01 -3.32 4.47
C THR A 56 -4.34 -3.17 3.76
N LEU A 57 -5.15 -4.23 3.76
CA LEU A 57 -6.54 -4.14 3.34
C LEU A 57 -7.33 -3.30 4.34
N LEU A 58 -8.28 -2.51 3.84
CA LEU A 58 -9.26 -1.82 4.67
C LEU A 58 -10.60 -2.54 4.51
N GLU A 59 -11.30 -2.77 5.61
CA GLU A 59 -12.68 -3.25 5.53
C GLU A 59 -13.55 -2.23 4.78
N ASN A 60 -14.42 -2.73 3.91
CA ASN A 60 -15.47 -1.92 3.33
C ASN A 60 -16.56 -1.78 4.39
N TYR A 61 -16.66 -0.60 5.01
CA TYR A 61 -17.83 -0.19 5.79
C TYR A 61 -18.95 0.28 4.86
#